data_AF-A0A9X2Q9R2-F1
#
_entry.id   AF-A0A9X2Q9R2-F1
#
_cell.length_a   1.000
_cell.length_b   1.000
_cell.length_c   1.000
_cell.angle_alpha   90.00
_cell.angle_beta   90.00
_cell.angle_gamma   90.00
#
_symmetry.space_group_name_H-M   'P 1'
#
loop_
_entity.id
_entity.type
_entity.pdbx_description
1 polymer ?
#
loop_
_entity_poly.entity_id
_entity_poly.type
_entity_poly.pdbx_seq_one_letter_code
_entity_poly.pdbx_strand_id
1 'polypeptide(L)'
;MSIRLSRVQAALLAEAVACSRYRSRSAYLRAVATGRDRRAPILAKAGILFFWARAHFGETIGPEEQENLERLGRFLFGIGDVGEMLALIRRHLRAARLAASGRLGGAESLPPAPERVQQRVGSGLSTEVSIRACRERKRLIRENARYSAYSGMSGFVRHVALGWDRNGEILARCAAIAEWMDGCLKGQAGLEVQVGLKVQVGPEDWKRLDGETHRRFGVYLSGPGASGRVDVEGALRRGARHLLGAAPETFSSRVPAELQSEAALT
;
A
#
# COMPACT_ATOMS: atom_id res chain seq x y z
N MET A 1 -19.53 19.32 -1.82
CA MET A 1 -19.94 18.34 -0.81
C MET A 1 -18.86 18.34 0.25
N SER A 2 -19.19 18.20 1.53
CA SER A 2 -18.21 18.14 2.61
C SER A 2 -18.25 16.77 3.28
N ILE A 3 -17.10 16.33 3.79
CA ILE A 3 -16.99 15.15 4.63
C ILE A 3 -16.26 15.52 5.92
N ARG A 4 -16.67 14.90 7.03
CA ARG A 4 -15.98 14.98 8.32
C ARG A 4 -15.13 13.75 8.53
N LEU A 5 -13.91 13.97 8.98
CA LEU A 5 -12.88 12.97 9.29
C LEU A 5 -12.57 13.05 10.78
N SER A 6 -12.27 11.90 11.39
CA SER A 6 -11.53 11.92 12.66
C SER A 6 -10.12 12.48 12.44
N ARG A 7 -9.45 12.92 13.51
CA ARG A 7 -8.05 13.42 13.41
C ARG A 7 -7.13 12.39 12.76
N VAL A 8 -7.24 11.12 13.13
CA VAL A 8 -6.46 10.02 12.54
C VAL A 8 -6.79 9.81 11.06
N GLN A 9 -8.06 9.89 10.65
CA GLN A 9 -8.45 9.82 9.24
C GLN A 9 -7.92 11.02 8.44
N ALA A 10 -7.92 12.22 9.03
CA ALA A 10 -7.36 13.40 8.40
C ALA A 10 -5.84 13.28 8.19
N ALA A 11 -5.11 12.74 9.18
CA ALA A 11 -3.68 12.45 9.08
C ALA A 11 -3.38 11.44 7.97
N LEU A 12 -4.04 10.27 8.00
CA LEU A 12 -3.85 9.22 7.00
C LEU A 12 -4.25 9.70 5.59
N LEU A 13 -5.30 10.52 5.46
CA LEU A 13 -5.66 11.11 4.17
C LEU A 13 -4.58 12.08 3.68
N ALA A 14 -4.00 12.88 4.57
CA ALA A 14 -2.95 13.81 4.20
C ALA A 14 -1.68 13.05 3.75
N GLU A 15 -1.30 11.99 4.47
CA GLU A 15 -0.22 11.06 4.09
C GLU A 15 -0.48 10.47 2.68
N ALA A 16 -1.70 9.99 2.42
CA ALA A 16 -2.08 9.44 1.11
C ALA A 16 -2.05 10.49 -0.02
N VAL A 17 -2.40 11.74 0.27
CA VAL A 17 -2.32 12.85 -0.69
C VAL A 17 -0.87 13.23 -0.96
N ALA A 18 -0.04 13.33 0.09
CA ALA A 18 1.39 13.65 0.01
C ALA A 18 2.17 12.61 -0.80
N CYS A 19 1.76 11.35 -0.74
CA CYS A 19 2.31 10.27 -1.55
C CYS A 19 1.61 10.10 -2.91
N SER A 20 0.79 11.05 -3.35
CA SER A 20 0.06 10.97 -4.64
C SER A 20 0.44 12.10 -5.58
N ARG A 21 0.09 11.96 -6.87
CA ARG A 21 0.24 13.01 -7.88
C ARG A 21 -0.74 14.19 -7.73
N TYR A 22 -1.66 14.14 -6.76
CA TYR A 22 -2.72 15.13 -6.63
C TYR A 22 -2.28 16.32 -5.78
N ARG A 23 -2.34 17.52 -6.35
CA ARG A 23 -1.97 18.78 -5.67
C ARG A 23 -2.92 19.20 -4.53
N SER A 24 -4.05 18.52 -4.33
CA SER A 24 -4.99 18.87 -3.26
C SER A 24 -5.85 17.69 -2.81
N ARG A 25 -6.29 17.74 -1.54
CA ARG A 25 -7.25 16.77 -0.97
C ARG A 25 -8.54 16.71 -1.80
N SER A 26 -9.07 17.85 -2.26
CA SER A 26 -10.27 17.85 -3.10
C SER A 26 -10.05 17.16 -4.45
N ALA A 27 -8.89 17.31 -5.09
CA ALA A 27 -8.61 16.63 -6.36
C ALA A 27 -8.48 15.12 -6.17
N TYR A 28 -7.74 14.73 -5.14
CA TYR A 28 -7.59 13.34 -4.71
C TYR A 28 -8.95 12.68 -4.45
N LEU A 29 -9.76 13.27 -3.56
CA LEU A 29 -11.05 12.72 -3.15
C LEU A 29 -12.02 12.55 -4.32
N ARG A 30 -12.01 13.48 -5.29
CA ARG A 30 -12.81 13.32 -6.51
C ARG A 30 -12.36 12.11 -7.31
N ALA A 31 -11.06 11.98 -7.55
CA ALA A 31 -10.53 10.93 -8.41
C ALA A 31 -10.81 9.54 -7.84
N VAL A 32 -10.61 9.35 -6.53
CA VAL A 32 -10.89 8.08 -5.86
C VAL A 32 -12.40 7.79 -5.78
N ALA A 33 -13.21 8.78 -5.41
CA ALA A 33 -14.65 8.58 -5.20
C ALA A 33 -15.45 8.38 -6.50
N THR A 34 -15.01 8.95 -7.62
CA THR A 34 -15.59 8.64 -8.95
C THR A 34 -15.06 7.33 -9.53
N GLY A 35 -14.12 6.66 -8.86
CA GLY A 35 -13.46 5.47 -9.38
C GLY A 35 -12.42 5.72 -10.47
N ARG A 36 -12.13 7.00 -10.81
CA ARG A 36 -11.15 7.36 -11.84
C ARG A 36 -9.74 6.89 -11.49
N ASP A 37 -9.39 6.94 -10.20
CA ASP A 37 -8.06 6.56 -9.73
C ASP A 37 -8.17 5.77 -8.42
N ARG A 38 -8.52 4.50 -8.54
CA ARG A 38 -8.65 3.60 -7.39
C ARG A 38 -7.30 3.19 -6.80
N ARG A 39 -6.19 3.51 -7.47
CA ARG A 39 -4.81 3.15 -7.08
C ARG A 39 -4.15 4.20 -6.19
N ALA A 40 -4.72 5.40 -6.11
CA ALA A 40 -4.14 6.50 -5.35
C ALA A 40 -3.95 6.23 -3.83
N PRO A 41 -4.82 5.47 -3.12
CA PRO A 41 -4.60 5.17 -1.70
C PRO A 41 -3.34 4.34 -1.44
N ILE A 42 -2.67 4.61 -0.31
CA ILE A 42 -1.46 3.88 0.11
C ILE A 42 -1.72 2.37 0.17
N LEU A 43 -2.88 1.95 0.68
CA LEU A 43 -3.26 0.52 0.74
C LEU A 43 -3.46 -0.12 -0.63
N ALA A 44 -3.87 0.65 -1.64
CA ALA A 44 -3.94 0.14 -3.01
C ALA A 44 -2.52 -0.06 -3.57
N LYS A 45 -1.62 0.88 -3.32
CA LYS A 45 -0.21 0.82 -3.73
C LYS A 45 0.57 -0.29 -3.01
N ALA A 46 0.18 -0.65 -1.80
CA ALA A 46 0.78 -1.75 -1.05
C ALA A 46 0.71 -3.11 -1.78
N GLY A 47 -0.12 -3.22 -2.83
CA GLY A 47 -0.07 -4.33 -3.77
C GLY A 47 1.29 -4.52 -4.46
N ILE A 48 2.18 -3.51 -4.43
CA ILE A 48 3.56 -3.64 -4.89
C ILE A 48 4.35 -4.70 -4.11
N LEU A 49 4.01 -4.95 -2.84
CA LEU A 49 4.68 -5.97 -2.05
C LEU A 49 4.35 -7.38 -2.57
N PHE A 50 3.11 -7.62 -3.00
CA PHE A 50 2.74 -8.87 -3.68
C PHE A 50 3.43 -8.98 -5.04
N PHE A 51 3.51 -7.88 -5.79
CA PHE A 51 4.20 -7.84 -7.09
C PHE A 51 5.68 -8.20 -6.93
N TRP A 52 6.37 -7.54 -6.01
CA TRP A 52 7.79 -7.77 -5.76
C TRP A 52 8.04 -9.17 -5.21
N ALA A 53 7.26 -9.60 -4.21
CA ALA A 53 7.38 -10.97 -3.68
C ALA A 53 7.14 -12.02 -4.76
N ARG A 54 6.24 -11.77 -5.73
CA ARG A 54 6.02 -12.68 -6.86
C ARG A 54 7.23 -12.77 -7.77
N ALA A 55 7.88 -11.63 -8.04
CA ALA A 55 8.98 -11.57 -8.97
C ALA A 55 10.23 -12.33 -8.49
N HIS A 56 10.37 -12.51 -7.17
CA HIS A 56 11.59 -13.05 -6.58
C HIS A 56 11.36 -14.20 -5.58
N PHE A 57 10.17 -14.80 -5.58
CA PHE A 57 9.84 -15.84 -4.61
C PHE A 57 10.78 -17.03 -4.73
N GLY A 58 11.44 -17.40 -3.63
CA GLY A 58 12.36 -18.53 -3.58
C GLY A 58 13.75 -18.23 -4.16
N GLU A 59 13.96 -17.03 -4.71
CA GLU A 59 15.25 -16.57 -5.21
C GLU A 59 16.07 -15.92 -4.10
N THR A 60 17.39 -15.88 -4.29
CA THR A 60 18.29 -15.13 -3.42
C THR A 60 18.18 -13.65 -3.75
N ILE A 61 17.83 -12.82 -2.78
CA ILE A 61 17.68 -11.36 -2.98
C ILE A 61 19.01 -10.67 -2.69
N GLY A 62 19.55 -10.02 -3.71
CA GLY A 62 20.74 -9.20 -3.64
C GLY A 62 20.44 -7.70 -3.68
N PRO A 63 21.49 -6.87 -3.80
CA PRO A 63 21.37 -5.42 -3.85
C PRO A 63 20.57 -4.88 -5.04
N GLU A 64 20.60 -5.57 -6.19
CA GLU A 64 19.90 -5.13 -7.40
C GLU A 64 18.38 -5.23 -7.24
N GLU A 65 17.89 -6.33 -6.66
CA GLU A 65 16.47 -6.52 -6.37
C GLU A 65 15.95 -5.52 -5.33
N GLN A 66 16.81 -5.12 -4.39
CA GLN A 66 16.52 -4.06 -3.42
C GLN A 66 16.44 -2.70 -4.11
N GLU A 67 17.39 -2.36 -4.97
CA GLU A 67 17.36 -1.11 -5.73
C GLU A 67 16.10 -1.02 -6.61
N ASN A 68 15.67 -2.13 -7.19
CA ASN A 68 14.41 -2.20 -7.93
C ASN A 68 13.19 -1.90 -7.04
N LEU A 69 13.18 -2.38 -5.79
CA LEU A 69 12.14 -2.05 -4.82
C LEU A 69 12.17 -0.57 -4.41
N GLU A 70 13.35 0.01 -4.23
CA GLU A 70 13.52 1.45 -3.96
C GLU A 70 12.98 2.32 -5.10
N ARG A 71 13.31 1.97 -6.34
CA ARG A 71 12.80 2.64 -7.55
C ARG A 71 11.28 2.58 -7.61
N LEU A 72 10.69 1.41 -7.32
CA LEU A 72 9.24 1.24 -7.23
C LEU A 72 8.62 2.07 -6.10
N GLY A 73 9.27 2.12 -4.93
CA GLY A 73 8.86 2.96 -3.81
C GLY A 73 8.85 4.44 -4.17
N ARG A 74 9.90 4.90 -4.87
CA ARG A 74 10.02 6.28 -5.33
C ARG A 74 8.92 6.62 -6.32
N PHE A 75 8.70 5.76 -7.30
CA PHE A 75 7.66 5.95 -8.30
C PHE A 75 6.24 6.01 -7.68
N LEU A 76 5.93 5.09 -6.76
CA LEU A 76 4.58 4.97 -6.22
C LEU A 76 4.28 5.92 -5.06
N PHE A 77 5.25 6.14 -4.16
CA PHE A 77 5.05 6.88 -2.91
C PHE A 77 5.88 8.16 -2.85
N GLY A 78 6.82 8.35 -3.79
CA GLY A 78 7.87 9.35 -3.68
C GLY A 78 8.89 9.01 -2.61
N ILE A 79 9.05 7.74 -2.21
CA ILE A 79 9.93 7.32 -1.11
C ILE A 79 10.96 6.33 -1.67
N GLY A 80 12.23 6.72 -1.72
CA GLY A 80 13.31 5.85 -2.18
C GLY A 80 13.81 4.88 -1.12
N ASP A 81 13.58 5.14 0.16
CA ASP A 81 14.02 4.26 1.25
C ASP A 81 12.99 3.14 1.50
N VAL A 82 13.42 1.88 1.40
CA VAL A 82 12.54 0.72 1.60
C VAL A 82 11.95 0.69 3.02
N GLY A 83 12.76 1.03 4.02
CA GLY A 83 12.35 1.01 5.43
C GLY A 83 11.23 2.00 5.74
N GLU A 84 11.32 3.23 5.22
CA GLU A 84 10.31 4.26 5.29
C GLU A 84 9.04 3.85 4.52
N MET A 85 9.19 3.31 3.31
CA MET A 85 8.05 2.82 2.52
C MET A 85 7.28 1.74 3.28
N LEU A 86 7.98 0.73 3.82
CA LEU A 86 7.38 -0.34 4.60
C LEU A 86 6.76 0.18 5.90
N ALA A 87 7.38 1.16 6.57
CA ALA A 87 6.80 1.81 7.75
C ALA A 87 5.47 2.51 7.43
N LEU A 88 5.41 3.26 6.32
CA LEU A 88 4.19 3.92 5.86
C LEU A 88 3.08 2.91 5.53
N ILE A 89 3.40 1.87 4.75
CA ILE A 89 2.44 0.81 4.38
C ILE A 89 1.88 0.15 5.64
N ARG A 90 2.74 -0.28 6.58
CA ARG A 90 2.31 -0.92 7.83
C ARG A 90 1.46 -0.01 8.71
N ARG A 91 1.80 1.28 8.79
CA ARG A 91 0.99 2.27 9.52
C ARG A 91 -0.45 2.30 8.97
N HIS A 92 -0.60 2.36 7.65
CA HIS A 92 -1.92 2.35 7.01
C HIS A 92 -2.66 1.01 7.15
N LEU A 93 -1.95 -0.12 7.06
CA LEU A 93 -2.52 -1.46 7.26
C LEU A 93 -3.02 -1.64 8.70
N ARG A 94 -2.23 -1.20 9.69
CA ARG A 94 -2.62 -1.19 11.09
C ARG A 94 -3.84 -0.31 11.32
N ALA A 95 -3.90 0.87 10.73
CA ALA A 95 -5.07 1.74 10.81
C ALA A 95 -6.33 1.07 10.24
N ALA A 96 -6.24 0.41 9.08
CA ALA A 96 -7.36 -0.32 8.50
C ALA A 96 -7.84 -1.47 9.40
N ARG A 97 -6.91 -2.26 9.95
CA ARG A 97 -7.22 -3.35 10.90
C ARG A 97 -7.90 -2.83 12.17
N LEU A 98 -7.39 -1.74 12.75
CA LEU A 98 -7.98 -1.13 13.94
C LEU A 98 -9.37 -0.57 13.62
N ALA A 99 -9.55 0.08 12.47
CA ALA A 99 -10.85 0.59 12.03
C ALA A 99 -11.88 -0.52 11.87
N ALA A 100 -11.51 -1.62 11.21
CA ALA A 100 -12.38 -2.79 11.01
C ALA A 100 -12.82 -3.44 12.33
N SER A 101 -11.99 -3.37 13.37
CA SER A 101 -12.31 -3.89 14.71
C SER A 101 -12.93 -2.87 15.66
N GLY A 102 -13.25 -1.66 15.20
CA GLY A 102 -13.79 -0.59 16.05
C GLY A 102 -12.80 -0.05 17.09
N ARG A 103 -11.51 -0.37 16.96
CA ARG A 103 -10.44 -0.02 17.92
C ARG A 103 -9.52 1.10 17.42
N LEU A 104 -9.89 1.79 16.35
CA LEU A 104 -9.11 2.92 15.86
C LEU A 104 -9.27 4.10 16.81
N GLY A 105 -8.28 4.27 17.69
CA GLY A 105 -8.17 5.42 18.59
C GLY A 105 -7.65 6.68 17.91
N GLY A 106 -7.03 7.56 18.70
CA GLY A 106 -6.35 8.76 18.21
C GLY A 106 -5.11 8.45 17.35
N ALA A 107 -4.51 9.49 16.76
CA ALA A 107 -3.30 9.34 15.94
C ALA A 107 -2.11 8.73 16.72
N GLU A 108 -2.07 8.96 18.04
CA GLU A 108 -1.14 8.35 19.02
C GLU A 108 -1.14 6.81 18.99
N SER A 109 -2.25 6.18 18.56
CA SER A 109 -2.38 4.71 18.52
C SER A 109 -1.63 4.05 17.36
N LEU A 110 -1.07 4.87 16.47
CA LEU A 110 -0.34 4.44 15.28
C LEU A 110 1.12 4.89 15.37
N PRO A 111 2.09 4.05 14.95
CA PRO A 111 3.50 4.45 14.91
C PRO A 111 3.68 5.67 14.00
N PRO A 112 4.59 6.61 14.26
CA PRO A 112 4.72 7.84 13.48
C PRO A 112 4.89 7.55 11.98
N ALA A 113 4.38 8.45 11.13
CA ALA A 113 4.65 8.39 9.70
C ALA A 113 6.15 8.64 9.45
N PRO A 114 6.75 8.16 8.34
CA PRO A 114 8.13 8.49 7.99
C PRO A 114 8.35 10.00 7.91
N GLU A 115 9.52 10.49 8.33
CA GLU A 115 9.83 11.93 8.42
C GLU A 115 9.61 12.66 7.09
N ARG A 116 10.06 12.07 5.98
CA ARG A 116 9.85 12.63 4.63
C ARG A 116 8.37 12.81 4.29
N VAL A 117 7.51 11.92 4.76
CA VAL A 117 6.06 12.04 4.56
C VAL A 117 5.49 13.14 5.46
N GLN A 118 5.93 13.22 6.72
CA GLN A 118 5.53 14.30 7.63
C GLN A 118 5.85 15.68 7.06
N GLN A 119 7.06 15.85 6.51
CA GLN A 119 7.51 17.10 5.86
C GLN A 119 6.62 17.49 4.67
N ARG A 120 6.10 16.52 3.91
CA ARG A 120 5.22 16.76 2.75
C ARG A 120 3.76 17.05 3.12
N VAL A 121 3.28 16.54 4.26
CA VAL A 121 1.89 16.73 4.70
C VAL A 121 1.57 18.20 5.00
N GLY A 122 2.59 19.00 5.34
CA GLY A 122 2.46 20.42 5.69
C GLY A 122 1.76 20.65 7.03
N SER A 123 1.71 21.90 7.49
CA SER A 123 0.99 22.27 8.71
C SER A 123 -0.52 22.47 8.44
N GLY A 124 -1.37 21.93 9.31
CA GLY A 124 -2.83 22.12 9.26
C GLY A 124 -3.63 20.88 8.82
N LEU A 125 -3.91 19.98 9.77
CA LEU A 125 -4.85 18.88 9.56
C LEU A 125 -6.29 19.35 9.74
N SER A 126 -6.94 19.77 8.64
CA SER A 126 -8.40 19.97 8.68
C SER A 126 -9.14 18.63 8.75
N THR A 127 -10.00 18.48 9.76
CA THR A 127 -10.95 17.37 9.92
C THR A 127 -12.19 17.51 9.04
N GLU A 128 -12.46 18.71 8.52
CA GLU A 128 -13.49 18.93 7.52
C GLU A 128 -12.86 19.14 6.14
N VAL A 129 -13.32 18.36 5.16
CA VAL A 129 -12.80 18.46 3.80
C VAL A 129 -13.92 18.77 2.83
N SER A 130 -13.79 19.92 2.16
CA SER A 130 -14.68 20.34 1.09
C SER A 130 -14.22 19.78 -0.25
N ILE A 131 -15.11 19.03 -0.90
CA ILE A 131 -14.93 18.48 -2.25
C ILE A 131 -15.71 19.34 -3.23
N ARG A 132 -14.98 20.11 -4.05
CA ARG A 132 -15.54 20.96 -5.12
C ARG A 132 -15.67 20.14 -6.40
N ALA A 133 -16.87 19.76 -6.82
CA ALA A 133 -17.09 18.95 -8.01
C ALA A 133 -18.29 19.48 -8.83
N CYS A 134 -18.24 19.32 -10.16
CA CYS A 134 -19.37 19.62 -11.04
C CYS A 134 -20.56 18.69 -10.76
N ARG A 135 -21.74 19.05 -11.29
CA ARG A 135 -22.99 18.28 -11.06
C ARG A 135 -22.83 16.80 -11.44
N GLU A 136 -22.22 16.53 -12.59
CA GLU A 136 -22.02 15.16 -13.07
C GLU A 136 -21.13 14.33 -12.14
N ARG A 137 -19.99 14.86 -11.72
CA ARG A 137 -19.13 14.16 -10.76
C ARG A 137 -19.80 13.93 -9.42
N LYS A 138 -20.64 14.87 -8.95
CA LYS A 138 -21.44 14.65 -7.73
C LYS A 138 -22.46 13.52 -7.92
N ARG A 139 -23.08 13.41 -9.10
CA ARG A 139 -24.00 12.32 -9.44
C ARG A 139 -23.29 10.97 -9.38
N LEU A 140 -22.15 10.83 -10.07
CA LEU A 140 -21.35 9.59 -10.06
C LEU A 140 -20.93 9.18 -8.65
N ILE A 141 -20.47 10.12 -7.81
CA ILE A 141 -20.09 9.80 -6.43
C ILE A 141 -21.29 9.31 -5.61
N ARG A 142 -22.47 9.92 -5.78
CA ARG A 142 -23.69 9.47 -5.10
C ARG A 142 -24.14 8.10 -5.57
N GLU A 143 -24.04 7.84 -6.87
CA GLU A 143 -24.38 6.54 -7.45
C GLU A 143 -23.46 5.44 -6.94
N ASN A 144 -22.15 5.66 -6.97
CA ASN A 144 -21.18 4.74 -6.39
C ASN A 144 -21.44 4.49 -4.90
N ALA A 145 -21.76 5.54 -4.14
CA ALA A 145 -22.10 5.40 -2.73
C ALA A 145 -23.40 4.59 -2.52
N ARG A 146 -24.42 4.79 -3.36
CA ARG A 146 -25.70 4.08 -3.29
C ARG A 146 -25.55 2.58 -3.53
N TYR A 147 -24.66 2.20 -4.45
CA TYR A 147 -24.36 0.78 -4.75
C TYR A 147 -23.25 0.19 -3.87
N SER A 148 -22.76 0.94 -2.90
CA SER A 148 -21.77 0.45 -1.94
C SER A 148 -22.43 -0.08 -0.67
N ALA A 149 -21.71 -0.90 0.09
CA ALA A 149 -22.17 -1.39 1.40
C ALA A 149 -22.13 -0.33 2.52
N TYR A 150 -21.75 0.91 2.21
CA TYR A 150 -21.60 1.97 3.22
C TYR A 150 -22.91 2.69 3.49
N SER A 151 -23.15 3.06 4.75
CA SER A 151 -24.36 3.77 5.21
C SER A 151 -24.58 5.18 4.62
N GLY A 152 -23.71 5.63 3.71
CA GLY A 152 -23.90 6.87 2.98
C GLY A 152 -22.65 7.36 2.27
N MET A 153 -22.82 8.47 1.53
CA MET A 153 -21.78 9.06 0.68
C MET A 153 -20.51 9.42 1.45
N SER A 154 -20.63 10.01 2.65
CA SER A 154 -19.47 10.35 3.48
C SER A 154 -18.73 9.10 3.97
N GLY A 155 -19.45 8.02 4.27
CA GLY A 155 -18.86 6.72 4.62
C GLY A 155 -18.08 6.14 3.44
N PHE A 156 -18.71 6.08 2.27
CA PHE A 156 -18.10 5.62 1.03
C PHE A 156 -16.82 6.38 0.68
N VAL A 157 -16.88 7.72 0.63
CA VAL A 157 -15.71 8.54 0.26
C VAL A 157 -14.54 8.33 1.22
N ARG A 158 -14.79 8.23 2.54
CA ARG A 158 -13.74 7.98 3.53
C ARG A 158 -13.04 6.65 3.30
N HIS A 159 -13.80 5.58 3.15
CA HIS A 159 -13.23 4.24 3.01
C HIS A 159 -12.45 4.10 1.70
N VAL A 160 -13.02 4.58 0.59
CA VAL A 160 -12.36 4.54 -0.71
C VAL A 160 -11.09 5.39 -0.74
N ALA A 161 -11.11 6.57 -0.11
CA ALA A 161 -9.94 7.45 -0.04
C ALA A 161 -8.80 6.87 0.79
N LEU A 162 -9.10 6.08 1.82
CA LEU A 162 -8.08 5.44 2.66
C LEU A 162 -7.72 4.03 2.18
N GLY A 163 -8.43 3.51 1.17
CA GLY A 163 -8.30 2.13 0.69
C GLY A 163 -8.81 1.10 1.71
N TRP A 164 -9.67 1.49 2.64
CA TRP A 164 -10.28 0.59 3.63
C TRP A 164 -11.41 -0.25 3.04
N ASP A 165 -11.80 0.04 1.81
CA ASP A 165 -12.75 -0.73 1.03
C ASP A 165 -12.13 -1.96 0.36
N ARG A 166 -10.82 -2.17 0.55
CA ARG A 166 -10.12 -3.37 0.07
C ARG A 166 -10.48 -4.58 0.91
N ASN A 167 -10.21 -5.76 0.34
CA ASN A 167 -10.54 -7.02 0.99
C ASN A 167 -9.62 -7.18 2.22
N GLY A 168 -10.22 -7.39 3.40
CA GLY A 168 -9.49 -7.42 4.66
C GLY A 168 -8.47 -8.56 4.75
N GLU A 169 -8.77 -9.71 4.16
CA GLU A 169 -7.84 -10.86 4.11
C GLU A 169 -6.61 -10.54 3.26
N ILE A 170 -6.81 -9.91 2.10
CA ILE A 170 -5.71 -9.48 1.22
C ILE A 170 -4.85 -8.41 1.92
N LEU A 171 -5.47 -7.47 2.64
CA LEU A 171 -4.73 -6.51 3.46
C LEU A 171 -3.92 -7.20 4.57
N ALA A 172 -4.48 -8.22 5.22
CA ALA A 172 -3.79 -8.95 6.29
C ALA A 172 -2.58 -9.73 5.76
N ARG A 173 -2.71 -10.39 4.59
CA ARG A 173 -1.59 -11.04 3.91
C ARG A 173 -0.51 -10.03 3.49
N CYS A 174 -0.92 -8.86 2.99
CA CYS A 174 -0.01 -7.77 2.66
C CYS A 174 0.77 -7.29 3.90
N ALA A 175 0.11 -7.22 5.06
CA ALA A 175 0.78 -6.88 6.32
C ALA A 175 1.82 -7.92 6.73
N ALA A 176 1.54 -9.21 6.58
CA ALA A 176 2.51 -10.26 6.86
C ALA A 176 3.75 -10.18 5.95
N ILE A 177 3.55 -9.93 4.66
CA ILE A 177 4.67 -9.70 3.71
C ILE A 177 5.47 -8.47 4.14
N ALA A 178 4.80 -7.35 4.48
CA ALA A 178 5.48 -6.14 4.91
C ALA A 178 6.29 -6.33 6.21
N GLU A 179 5.75 -7.08 7.18
CA GLU A 179 6.43 -7.43 8.44
C GLU A 179 7.66 -8.31 8.18
N TRP A 180 7.53 -9.33 7.32
CA TRP A 180 8.65 -10.19 6.93
C TRP A 180 9.73 -9.41 6.20
N MET A 181 9.37 -8.58 5.21
CA MET A 181 10.31 -7.73 4.48
C MET A 181 11.04 -6.78 5.43
N ASP A 182 10.34 -6.20 6.42
CA ASP A 182 10.98 -5.34 7.43
C ASP A 182 12.01 -6.12 8.25
N GLY A 183 11.69 -7.37 8.66
CA GLY A 183 12.62 -8.22 9.40
C GLY A 183 13.86 -8.62 8.60
N CYS A 184 13.67 -9.04 7.35
CA CYS A 184 14.77 -9.46 6.47
C CYS A 184 15.62 -8.28 5.97
N LEU A 185 14.99 -7.15 5.67
CA LEU A 185 15.65 -6.00 5.05
C LEU A 185 16.15 -4.94 6.06
N LYS A 186 15.56 -4.82 7.27
CA LYS A 186 16.14 -3.96 8.32
C LYS A 186 17.20 -4.63 9.17
N GLY A 187 17.22 -5.96 9.23
CA GLY A 187 18.36 -6.70 9.79
C GLY A 187 19.70 -6.35 9.10
N GLN A 188 19.62 -5.72 7.91
CA GLN A 188 20.75 -5.24 7.12
C GLN A 188 21.27 -3.85 7.54
N ALA A 189 20.45 -3.01 8.19
CA ALA A 189 20.83 -1.63 8.57
C ALA A 189 21.49 -1.52 9.95
N GLY A 190 21.44 -2.57 10.77
CA GLY A 190 22.04 -2.62 12.12
C GLY A 190 23.32 -3.44 12.22
N LEU A 191 23.75 -4.10 11.15
CA LEU A 191 24.89 -5.02 11.10
C LEU A 191 25.98 -4.57 10.11
N GLU A 192 26.01 -3.29 9.73
CA GLU A 192 27.10 -2.72 8.91
C GLU A 192 28.41 -2.49 9.68
N VAL A 193 28.52 -2.84 10.97
CA VAL A 193 29.76 -2.58 11.74
C VAL A 193 30.66 -3.81 11.90
N GLN A 194 30.22 -5.02 11.55
CA GLN A 194 31.11 -6.18 11.61
C GLN A 194 31.02 -7.05 10.36
N VAL A 195 32.01 -6.84 9.49
CA VAL A 195 32.47 -7.76 8.45
C VAL A 195 31.53 -7.92 7.25
N GLY A 196 31.60 -7.00 6.28
CA GLY A 196 31.56 -7.25 4.82
C GLY A 196 30.51 -8.17 4.19
N LEU A 197 29.54 -8.70 4.93
CA LEU A 197 28.51 -9.63 4.47
C LEU A 197 27.22 -8.84 4.33
N LYS A 198 26.93 -8.43 3.09
CA LYS A 198 25.57 -8.05 2.71
C LYS A 198 24.68 -9.28 2.96
N VAL A 199 23.86 -9.23 4.00
CA VAL A 199 22.94 -10.33 4.36
C VAL A 199 21.97 -10.53 3.21
N GLN A 200 22.00 -11.68 2.55
CA GLN A 200 21.10 -12.02 1.44
C GLN A 200 19.84 -12.69 1.99
N VAL A 201 18.67 -12.38 1.41
CA VAL A 201 17.46 -13.16 1.69
C VAL A 201 17.58 -14.47 0.92
N GLY A 202 17.51 -15.60 1.61
CA GLY A 202 17.68 -16.92 1.01
C GLY A 202 16.39 -17.73 0.92
N PRO A 203 16.44 -18.93 0.31
CA PRO A 203 15.32 -19.85 0.23
C PRO A 203 14.65 -20.20 1.57
N GLU A 204 15.41 -20.22 2.68
CA GLU A 204 14.88 -20.49 4.02
C GLU A 204 14.03 -19.34 4.57
N ASP A 205 14.33 -18.09 4.21
CA ASP A 205 13.52 -16.93 4.61
C ASP A 205 12.16 -16.94 3.92
N TRP A 206 12.14 -17.36 2.65
CA TRP A 206 10.90 -17.57 1.89
C TRP A 206 10.04 -18.68 2.48
N LYS A 207 10.64 -19.81 2.89
CA LYS A 207 9.94 -20.89 3.60
C LYS A 207 9.33 -20.40 4.92
N ARG A 208 10.04 -19.55 5.66
CA ARG A 208 9.51 -18.95 6.90
C ARG A 208 8.31 -18.06 6.64
N LEU A 209 8.37 -17.19 5.62
CA LEU A 209 7.23 -16.37 5.22
C LEU A 209 6.01 -17.22 4.83
N ASP A 210 6.25 -18.28 4.06
CA ASP A 210 5.20 -19.18 3.60
C ASP A 210 4.52 -19.92 4.78
N GLY A 211 5.32 -20.43 5.72
CA GLY A 211 4.83 -21.04 6.96
C GLY A 211 4.06 -20.08 7.87
N GLU A 212 4.51 -18.83 7.98
CA GLU A 212 3.80 -17.80 8.75
C GLU A 212 2.45 -17.43 8.12
N THR A 213 2.41 -17.35 6.79
CA THR A 213 1.18 -17.06 6.05
C THR A 213 0.17 -18.20 6.23
N HIS A 214 0.64 -19.45 6.16
CA HIS A 214 -0.21 -20.61 6.46
C HIS A 214 -0.74 -20.59 7.89
N ARG A 215 0.14 -20.38 8.89
CA ARG A 215 -0.26 -20.35 10.30
C ARG A 215 -1.31 -19.27 10.58
N ARG A 216 -1.16 -18.08 10.00
CA ARG A 216 -2.03 -16.93 10.28
C ARG A 216 -3.33 -16.93 9.47
N PHE A 217 -3.31 -17.44 8.25
CA PHE A 217 -4.41 -17.27 7.30
C PHE A 217 -4.97 -18.59 6.77
N GLY A 218 -4.44 -19.73 7.20
CA GLY A 218 -4.80 -21.05 6.67
C GLY A 218 -4.40 -21.25 5.21
N VAL A 219 -3.64 -20.30 4.65
CA VAL A 219 -3.26 -20.26 3.24
C VAL A 219 -1.76 -20.11 3.20
N TYR A 220 -1.07 -21.14 2.72
CA TYR A 220 0.32 -20.96 2.30
C TYR A 220 0.33 -19.88 1.21
N LEU A 221 1.36 -19.01 1.17
CA LEU A 221 1.61 -18.27 -0.07
C LEU A 221 1.69 -19.26 -1.21
N SER A 222 2.32 -20.41 -0.94
CA SER A 222 2.39 -21.61 -1.74
C SER A 222 1.11 -22.47 -1.76
N GLY A 223 -0.06 -21.98 -1.38
CA GLY A 223 -1.28 -22.82 -1.21
C GLY A 223 -1.71 -23.57 -2.48
N PRO A 224 -2.50 -24.65 -2.39
CA PRO A 224 -2.85 -25.47 -3.55
C PRO A 224 -3.70 -24.67 -4.56
N GLY A 225 -3.20 -24.55 -5.78
CA GLY A 225 -3.93 -24.11 -6.97
C GLY A 225 -5.02 -25.08 -7.40
N ALA A 226 -5.64 -24.78 -8.54
CA ALA A 226 -6.82 -25.50 -9.04
C ALA A 226 -6.62 -27.02 -9.23
N SER A 227 -5.37 -27.47 -9.31
CA SER A 227 -4.97 -28.88 -9.44
C SER A 227 -4.64 -29.55 -8.09
N GLY A 228 -4.81 -28.87 -6.95
CA GLY A 228 -4.37 -29.36 -5.64
C GLY A 228 -2.86 -29.18 -5.37
N ARG A 229 -2.11 -28.59 -6.31
CA ARG A 229 -0.66 -28.30 -6.17
C ARG A 229 -0.41 -26.84 -5.81
N VAL A 230 0.61 -26.59 -5.01
CA VAL A 230 1.13 -25.27 -4.65
C VAL A 230 1.09 -24.22 -5.79
N ASP A 231 0.40 -23.08 -5.61
CA ASP A 231 0.18 -21.95 -6.55
C ASP A 231 0.60 -20.61 -5.91
N VAL A 232 1.91 -20.49 -5.64
CA VAL A 232 2.51 -19.24 -5.13
C VAL A 232 2.24 -18.08 -6.06
N GLU A 233 2.52 -18.30 -7.35
CA GLU A 233 2.45 -17.27 -8.36
C GLU A 233 1.03 -16.72 -8.49
N GLY A 234 0.02 -17.59 -8.56
CA GLY A 234 -1.36 -17.18 -8.68
C GLY A 234 -1.87 -16.47 -7.42
N ALA A 235 -1.48 -16.90 -6.22
CA ALA A 235 -1.88 -16.23 -4.97
C ALA A 235 -1.34 -14.79 -4.91
N LEU A 236 -0.04 -14.61 -5.18
CA LEU A 236 0.59 -13.29 -5.20
C LEU A 236 0.06 -12.43 -6.35
N ARG A 237 -0.17 -13.01 -7.54
CA ARG A 237 -0.77 -12.32 -8.69
C ARG A 237 -2.17 -11.81 -8.39
N ARG A 238 -3.02 -12.62 -7.74
CA ARG A 238 -4.38 -12.23 -7.31
C ARG A 238 -4.31 -11.10 -6.28
N GLY A 239 -3.43 -11.20 -5.28
CA GLY A 239 -3.23 -10.16 -4.27
C GLY A 239 -2.79 -8.81 -4.87
N ALA A 240 -1.76 -8.85 -5.73
CA ALA A 240 -1.29 -7.68 -6.46
C ALA A 240 -2.40 -7.09 -7.33
N ARG A 241 -3.12 -7.91 -8.09
CA ARG A 241 -4.23 -7.46 -8.95
C ARG A 241 -5.35 -6.80 -8.18
N HIS A 242 -5.68 -7.34 -7.01
CA HIS A 242 -6.74 -6.80 -6.16
C HIS A 242 -6.40 -5.40 -5.62
N LEU A 243 -5.18 -5.23 -5.10
CA LEU A 243 -4.77 -3.96 -4.50
C LEU A 243 -4.41 -2.92 -5.56
N LEU A 244 -3.59 -3.29 -6.55
CA LEU A 244 -3.18 -2.39 -7.63
C LEU A 244 -4.30 -2.14 -8.64
N GLY A 245 -5.39 -2.92 -8.65
CA GLY A 245 -6.46 -2.77 -9.64
C GLY A 245 -5.97 -2.91 -11.09
N ALA A 246 -4.90 -3.68 -11.30
CA ALA A 246 -4.25 -3.95 -12.58
C ALA A 246 -3.56 -5.31 -12.50
N ALA A 247 -3.43 -6.00 -13.63
CA ALA A 247 -2.58 -7.18 -13.66
C ALA A 247 -1.11 -6.78 -13.39
N PRO A 248 -0.33 -7.54 -12.61
CA PRO A 248 1.11 -7.31 -12.38
C PRO A 248 1.88 -7.01 -13.66
N GLU A 249 1.52 -7.68 -14.76
CA GLU A 249 2.17 -7.56 -16.07
C GLU A 249 2.00 -6.17 -16.70
N THR A 250 0.96 -5.42 -16.31
CA THR A 250 0.77 -4.03 -16.74
C THR A 250 1.61 -3.03 -15.95
N PHE A 251 2.20 -3.46 -14.83
CA PHE A 251 3.10 -2.67 -14.00
C PHE A 251 4.56 -2.86 -14.45
N SER A 252 4.96 -4.09 -14.76
CA SER A 252 6.31 -4.41 -15.27
C SER A 252 6.63 -3.74 -16.60
N SER A 253 5.63 -3.40 -17.43
CA SER A 253 5.84 -2.68 -18.69
C SER A 253 5.89 -1.15 -18.55
N ARG A 254 5.38 -0.60 -17.44
CA ARG A 254 5.29 0.86 -17.21
C ARG A 254 6.43 1.39 -16.36
N VAL A 255 6.86 0.60 -15.37
CA VAL A 255 7.94 0.95 -14.46
C VAL A 255 9.27 1.19 -15.21
N PRO A 256 9.72 0.34 -16.16
CA PRO A 256 10.93 0.63 -16.92
C PRO A 256 10.82 1.89 -17.80
N ALA A 257 9.67 2.13 -18.43
CA ALA A 257 9.47 3.30 -19.31
C ALA A 257 9.40 4.62 -18.54
N GLU A 258 8.74 4.64 -17.38
CA GLU A 258 8.65 5.83 -16.53
C GLU A 258 9.98 6.09 -15.77
N LEU A 259 10.70 5.04 -15.36
CA LEU A 259 12.05 5.17 -14.76
C LEU A 259 13.13 5.61 -15.78
N GLN A 260 13.03 5.17 -17.05
CA GLN A 260 13.93 5.64 -18.12
C GLN A 260 13.66 7.10 -18.51
N SER A 261 12.40 7.56 -18.41
CA SER A 261 12.05 8.95 -18.71
C SER A 261 12.51 9.97 -17.64
N GLU A 262 12.63 9.55 -16.37
CA GLU A 262 13.20 10.40 -15.31
C GLU A 262 14.73 10.55 -15.44
N ALA A 263 15.44 9.52 -15.90
CA ALA A 263 16.88 9.60 -16.18
C ALA A 263 17.22 10.48 -17.41
N ALA A 264 16.25 10.76 -18.29
CA ALA A 264 16.41 11.64 -19.44
C ALA A 264 16.11 13.12 -19.13
N LEU A 265 15.73 13.44 -17.89
CA LEU A 265 15.36 14.79 -17.43
C LEU A 265 16.26 15.32 -16.30
N THR A 266 17.34 14.60 -15.96
CA THR A 266 18.45 15.03 -15.11
C THR A 266 19.72 15.11 -15.93
#